data_AF-A0A924Q492-F1
#
_entry.id   AF-A0A924Q492-F1
#
_cell.length_a   1.000
_cell.length_b   1.000
_cell.length_c   1.000
_cell.angle_alpha   90.00
_cell.angle_beta   90.00
_cell.angle_gamma   90.00
#
_symmetry.space_group_name_H-M   'P 1'
#
loop_
_entity.id
_entity.type
_entity.pdbx_description
1 polymer ?
#
loop_
_entity_poly.entity_id
_entity_poly.type
_entity_poly.pdbx_seq_one_letter_code
_entity_poly.pdbx_strand_id
1 'polypeptide(L)' 'MGKPKKRTSPRKSGTRRSHIVLELARKVNRTSPVKVHTTIRETGKVKAA' A
#
# COMPACT_ATOMS: atom_id res chain seq x y z
N MET A 1 10.56 14.03 -20.72
CA MET A 1 9.52 13.57 -19.78
C MET A 1 8.16 14.06 -20.27
N GLY A 2 7.25 13.16 -20.64
CA GLY A 2 5.93 13.57 -21.13
C GLY A 2 5.09 14.19 -20.00
N LYS A 3 4.61 15.42 -20.20
CA LYS A 3 3.69 16.06 -19.25
C LYS A 3 2.37 15.27 -19.21
N PRO A 4 1.80 14.98 -18.03
CA PRO A 4 0.52 14.29 -17.95
C PRO A 4 -0.59 15.15 -18.58
N LYS A 5 -1.37 14.55 -19.48
CA LYS A 5 -2.48 15.22 -20.16
C LYS A 5 -3.60 15.64 -19.21
N LYS A 6 -3.80 14.89 -18.11
CA LYS A 6 -4.87 15.08 -17.12
C LYS A 6 -4.36 14.79 -15.71
N ARG A 7 -4.99 15.43 -14.72
CA ARG A 7 -4.74 15.15 -13.30
C ARG A 7 -5.23 13.74 -12.95
N THR A 8 -4.41 12.99 -12.22
CA THR A 8 -4.81 11.67 -11.70
C THR A 8 -5.83 11.83 -10.59
N SER A 9 -6.89 11.03 -10.61
CA SER A 9 -7.91 11.08 -9.55
C SER A 9 -7.33 10.68 -8.17
N PRO A 10 -7.92 11.17 -7.06
CA PRO A 10 -7.49 10.79 -5.71
C PRO A 10 -7.50 9.28 -5.51
N ARG A 11 -8.55 8.59 -6.00
CA ARG A 11 -8.69 7.13 -5.96
C ARG A 11 -7.51 6.44 -6.65
N LYS A 12 -7.20 6.81 -7.90
CA LYS A 12 -6.09 6.19 -8.66
C LYS A 12 -4.73 6.45 -8.02
N SER A 13 -4.56 7.60 -7.36
CA SER A 13 -3.36 7.89 -6.58
C SER A 13 -3.25 7.07 -5.30
N GLY A 14 -4.36 6.85 -4.60
CA GLY A 14 -4.42 5.98 -3.42
C GLY A 14 -4.11 4.53 -3.76
N THR A 15 -4.74 3.97 -4.81
CA THR A 15 -4.48 2.60 -5.28
C THR A 15 -3.03 2.43 -5.73
N ARG A 16 -2.43 3.44 -6.38
CA ARG A 16 -1.01 3.37 -6.73
C ARG A 16 -0.11 3.37 -5.49
N ARG A 17 -0.48 4.02 -4.39
CA ARG A 17 0.35 4.11 -3.18
C ARG A 17 0.13 2.96 -2.19
N SER A 18 -0.89 2.12 -2.38
CA SER A 18 -1.23 1.06 -1.41
C SER A 18 -0.10 0.06 -1.19
N HIS A 19 0.65 -0.31 -2.25
CA HIS A 19 1.79 -1.24 -2.12
C HIS A 19 2.92 -0.65 -1.27
N ILE A 20 3.23 0.63 -1.44
CA ILE A 20 4.28 1.34 -0.68
C ILE A 20 3.93 1.34 0.81
N VAL A 21 2.67 1.62 1.14
CA VAL A 21 2.20 1.65 2.54
C VAL A 21 2.27 0.25 3.17
N LEU A 22 1.92 -0.80 2.42
CA LEU A 22 2.01 -2.18 2.88
C LEU A 22 3.46 -2.64 3.12
N GLU A 23 4.35 -2.34 2.19
CA GLU A 23 5.78 -2.68 2.34
C GLU A 23 6.40 -1.95 3.52
N LEU A 24 6.08 -0.67 3.69
CA LEU A 24 6.53 0.13 4.82
C LEU A 24 6.04 -0.48 6.14
N ALA A 25 4.75 -0.80 6.24
CA ALA A 25 4.18 -1.41 7.43
C ALA A 25 4.84 -2.76 7.77
N ARG A 26 5.15 -3.59 6.76
CA ARG A 26 5.87 -4.86 6.96
C ARG A 26 7.31 -4.66 7.42
N LYS A 27 8.03 -3.68 6.86
CA LYS A 27 9.39 -3.35 7.29
C LYS A 27 9.40 -2.86 8.74
N VAL A 28 8.52 -1.91 9.08
CA VAL A 28 8.41 -1.38 10.45
C VAL A 28 8.04 -2.48 11.44
N ASN A 29 7.10 -3.37 11.11
CA ASN A 29 6.72 -4.48 11.98
C ASN A 29 7.84 -5.52 12.24
N ARG A 30 8.87 -5.56 11.39
CA ARG A 30 10.06 -6.42 11.55
C ARG A 30 11.15 -5.77 12.40
N THR A 31 11.30 -4.45 12.36
CA THR A 31 12.43 -3.76 12.96
C THR A 31 12.06 -2.96 14.21
N SER A 32 10.80 -2.55 14.35
CA SER A 32 10.32 -1.69 15.43
C SER A 32 9.55 -2.47 16.49
N PRO A 33 9.66 -2.12 17.78
CA PRO A 33 8.77 -2.62 18.82
C PRO A 33 7.33 -2.11 18.64
N VAL A 34 7.14 -1.01 17.90
CA VAL A 34 5.81 -0.44 17.62
C VAL A 34 5.16 -1.21 16.48
N LYS A 35 4.02 -1.86 16.77
CA LYS A 35 3.21 -2.58 15.78
C LYS A 35 2.33 -1.63 14.99
N VAL A 36 2.49 -1.62 13.68
CA VAL A 36 1.70 -0.83 12.74
C VAL A 36 0.63 -1.70 12.10
N HIS A 37 -0.61 -1.20 12.09
CA HIS A 37 -1.71 -1.86 11.42
C HIS A 37 -1.47 -1.93 9.90
N THR A 38 -1.48 -3.13 9.37
CA THR A 38 -1.59 -3.34 7.92
C THR A 38 -3.01 -3.06 7.47
N THR A 39 -3.22 -2.76 6.19
CA THR A 39 -4.58 -2.59 5.67
C THR A 39 -5.38 -3.87 5.89
N ILE A 40 -6.56 -3.75 6.52
CA ILE A 40 -7.47 -4.83 6.93
C ILE A 40 -7.91 -5.72 5.73
N ARG A 41 -7.80 -5.18 4.51
CA ARG A 41 -8.20 -5.85 3.27
C ARG A 41 -6.95 -6.27 2.47
N GLU A 42 -6.38 -7.43 2.81
CA GLU A 42 -5.59 -8.22 1.86
C GLU A 42 -6.54 -8.82 0.80
N THR A 43 -7.31 -7.99 0.10
CA THR A 43 -8.24 -8.46 -0.95
C THR A 43 -7.42 -8.81 -2.18
N GLY A 44 -6.88 -10.03 -2.21
CA GLY A 44 -6.19 -10.54 -3.40
C GLY A 44 -5.40 -11.83 -3.21
N LYS A 45 -5.05 -12.23 -1.99
CA LYS A 45 -4.50 -13.56 -1.74
C LYS A 45 -5.47 -14.35 -0.87
N VAL A 46 -6.13 -15.32 -1.47
CA VAL A 46 -6.63 -16.48 -0.71
C VAL A 46 -5.42 -17.01 0.05
N LYS A 47 -5.42 -16.91 1.38
CA LYS A 47 -4.50 -17.69 2.20
C LYS A 47 -4.87 -19.15 1.96
N ALA A 48 -4.05 -19.86 1.19
CA ALA A 48 -4.09 -21.31 1.20
C ALA A 48 -3.83 -21.76 2.65
N ALA A 49 -4.71 -22.64 3.13
CA ALA A 49 -4.60 -23.27 4.44
C ALA A 49 -3.35 -24.15 4.53
#